data_AF-A0A4U0ZWJ7-F1
#
_entry.id   AF-A0A4U0ZWJ7-F1
#
_cell.length_a   1.000
_cell.length_b   1.000
_cell.length_c   1.000
_cell.angle_alpha   90.00
_cell.angle_beta   90.00
_cell.angle_gamma   90.00
#
_symmetry.space_group_name_H-M   'P 1'
#
loop_
_entity.id
_entity.type
_entity.pdbx_description
1 polymer ?
#
loop_
_entity_poly.entity_id
_entity_poly.type
_entity_poly.pdbx_seq_one_letter_code
_entity_poly.pdbx_strand_id
1 'polypeptide(L)'
;MKSKSYNSTNATRPTTTAQRKVRKHLNADSLFAAVHKDFQQIPDNRGANCTISLGDALMSGLAVFQLKHPSLLAFDKQRQKEPQNLH
;
A
#
# COMPACT_ATOMS: atom_id res chain seq x y z
N MET A 1 11.97 13.50 33.53
CA MET A 1 12.02 12.42 32.52
C MET A 1 11.84 13.08 31.15
N LYS A 2 12.83 13.03 30.25
CA LYS A 2 12.76 13.74 28.95
C LYS A 2 12.22 12.78 27.88
N SER A 3 11.04 13.05 27.34
CA SER A 3 10.49 12.31 26.21
C SER A 3 11.25 12.69 24.93
N LYS A 4 11.84 11.70 24.26
CA LYS A 4 12.38 11.88 22.91
C LYS A 4 11.22 11.81 21.93
N SER A 5 10.92 12.96 21.31
CA SER A 5 10.03 13.04 20.15
C SER A 5 10.69 12.34 18.96
N TYR A 6 9.98 11.40 18.35
CA TYR A 6 10.37 10.81 17.07
C TYR A 6 9.56 11.48 15.96
N ASN A 7 10.14 12.46 15.29
CA ASN A 7 9.59 13.00 14.06
C ASN A 7 9.84 12.00 12.92
N SER A 8 8.82 11.21 12.57
CA SER A 8 8.83 10.39 11.37
C SER A 8 8.44 11.25 10.16
N THR A 9 9.41 11.93 9.55
CA THR A 9 9.18 12.74 8.34
C THR A 9 9.95 12.26 7.11
N ASN A 10 10.52 11.06 7.12
CA ASN A 10 11.32 10.57 5.99
C ASN A 10 11.04 9.09 5.68
N ALA A 11 9.94 8.79 5.00
CA ALA A 11 9.71 7.44 4.49
C ALA A 11 9.13 7.46 3.08
N THR A 12 9.95 7.92 2.13
CA THR A 12 9.97 7.50 0.71
C THR A 12 11.12 8.25 0.04
N ARG A 13 12.35 7.88 0.38
CA ARG A 13 13.51 8.34 -0.38
C ARG A 13 13.61 7.45 -1.61
N PRO A 14 13.45 7.96 -2.85
CA PRO A 14 13.63 7.14 -4.03
C PRO A 14 15.06 6.60 -4.02
N THR A 15 15.19 5.28 -4.07
CA THR A 15 16.45 4.57 -4.10
C THR A 15 17.21 4.98 -5.35
N THR A 16 18.47 5.36 -5.16
CA THR A 16 19.43 5.79 -6.17
C THR A 16 19.65 4.66 -7.19
N THR A 17 18.78 4.60 -8.20
CA THR A 17 18.93 3.69 -9.33
C THR A 17 19.61 4.47 -10.45
N ALA A 18 20.62 3.88 -11.09
CA ALA A 18 21.38 4.45 -12.21
C ALA A 18 20.50 5.32 -13.12
N GLN A 19 20.97 6.52 -13.47
CA GLN A 19 20.32 7.63 -14.20
C GLN A 19 19.30 7.18 -15.27
N ARG A 20 18.12 6.72 -14.84
CA ARG A 20 17.04 6.31 -15.73
C ARG A 20 16.06 7.46 -15.78
N LYS A 21 15.91 8.07 -16.95
CA LYS A 21 14.94 9.16 -17.16
C LYS A 21 13.52 8.59 -17.01
N VAL A 22 12.96 8.69 -15.80
CA VAL A 22 11.57 8.33 -15.52
C VAL A 22 10.67 9.42 -16.08
N ARG A 23 9.59 9.04 -16.78
CA ARG A 23 8.59 9.99 -17.29
C ARG A 23 7.77 10.54 -16.11
N LYS A 24 7.56 11.87 -16.08
CA LYS A 24 6.88 12.57 -14.98
C LYS A 24 5.45 12.08 -14.69
N HIS A 25 4.70 11.71 -15.73
CA HIS A 25 3.28 11.34 -15.63
C HIS A 25 2.98 9.91 -16.10
N LEU A 26 4.00 9.18 -16.56
CA LEU A 26 3.87 7.81 -17.07
C LEU A 26 4.87 6.92 -16.35
N ASN A 27 4.67 6.81 -15.04
CA ASN A 27 5.44 5.97 -14.14
C ASN A 27 4.51 5.32 -13.11
N ALA A 28 4.99 4.28 -12.43
CA ALA A 28 4.23 3.56 -11.42
C ALA A 28 3.85 4.46 -10.24
N ASP A 29 4.75 5.35 -9.82
CA ASP A 29 4.51 6.27 -8.69
C ASP A 29 3.32 7.20 -8.94
N SER A 30 3.20 7.73 -10.16
CA SER A 30 2.09 8.60 -10.58
C SER A 30 0.79 7.82 -10.68
N LEU A 31 0.87 6.56 -11.14
CA LEU A 31 -0.29 5.67 -11.16
C LEU A 31 -0.77 5.39 -9.74
N PHE A 32 0.13 5.04 -8.81
CA PHE A 32 -0.21 4.76 -7.43
C PHE A 32 -0.76 5.99 -6.70
N ALA A 33 -0.19 7.18 -6.96
CA ALA A 33 -0.71 8.43 -6.42
C ALA A 33 -2.14 8.72 -6.92
N ALA A 34 -2.42 8.47 -8.20
CA ALA A 34 -3.76 8.63 -8.76
C ALA A 34 -4.75 7.64 -8.12
N VAL A 35 -4.38 6.36 -8.06
CA VAL A 35 -5.24 5.30 -7.47
C VAL A 35 -5.51 5.57 -5.98
N HIS A 36 -4.51 5.98 -5.20
CA HIS A 36 -4.72 6.32 -3.78
C HIS A 36 -5.68 7.50 -3.65
N LYS A 37 -5.55 8.53 -4.48
CA LYS A 37 -6.49 9.68 -4.49
C LYS A 37 -7.92 9.24 -4.81
N ASP A 38 -8.10 8.26 -5.70
CA ASP A 38 -9.42 7.71 -6.01
C ASP A 38 -9.97 6.88 -4.84
N PHE A 39 -9.13 6.09 -4.17
CA PHE A 39 -9.55 5.34 -2.97
C PHE A 39 -9.93 6.25 -1.78
N GLN A 40 -9.29 7.41 -1.62
CA GLN A 40 -9.66 8.37 -0.57
C GLN A 40 -11.04 9.01 -0.79
N GLN A 41 -11.61 8.93 -1.99
CA GLN A 41 -12.97 9.41 -2.27
C GLN A 41 -14.06 8.43 -1.82
N ILE A 42 -13.69 7.19 -1.50
CA ILE A 42 -14.64 6.18 -1.04
C ILE A 42 -15.05 6.50 0.40
N PRO A 43 -16.35 6.71 0.67
CA PRO A 43 -16.80 7.01 2.02
C PRO A 43 -16.51 5.83 2.95
N ASP A 44 -15.83 6.12 4.06
CA ASP A 44 -15.50 5.13 5.07
C ASP A 44 -16.59 5.11 6.15
N ASN A 45 -17.46 4.09 6.08
CA ASN A 45 -18.55 3.91 7.04
C ASN A 45 -18.12 3.06 8.26
N ARG A 46 -16.82 2.74 8.39
CA ARG A 46 -16.32 1.96 9.52
C ARG A 46 -16.30 2.81 10.79
N GLY A 47 -16.41 2.16 11.95
CA GLY A 47 -16.42 2.85 13.24
C GLY A 47 -15.09 3.53 13.57
N ALA A 48 -15.11 4.48 14.52
CA ALA A 48 -13.94 5.27 14.95
C ALA A 48 -12.76 4.45 15.51
N ASN A 49 -12.93 3.14 15.70
CA ASN A 49 -11.89 2.22 16.20
C ASN A 49 -10.90 1.78 15.10
N CYS A 50 -11.00 2.31 13.88
CA CYS A 50 -10.09 1.96 12.80
C CYS A 50 -8.72 2.62 12.93
N THR A 51 -7.69 1.80 13.15
CA THR A 51 -6.29 2.26 13.20
C THR A 51 -5.70 2.56 11.81
N ILE A 52 -6.25 1.96 10.75
CA ILE A 52 -5.76 2.07 9.37
C ILE A 52 -6.83 2.74 8.51
N SER A 53 -6.44 3.77 7.75
CA SER A 53 -7.34 4.46 6.82
C SER A 53 -7.84 3.50 5.72
N LEU A 54 -9.04 3.75 5.19
CA LEU A 54 -9.60 2.88 4.16
C LEU A 54 -8.72 2.87 2.90
N GLY A 55 -8.23 4.04 2.49
CA GLY A 55 -7.35 4.15 1.34
C GLY A 55 -6.04 3.37 1.51
N ASP A 56 -5.44 3.37 2.71
CA ASP A 56 -4.21 2.62 2.96
C ASP A 56 -4.45 1.10 3.00
N ALA A 57 -5.60 0.67 3.51
CA ALA A 57 -6.02 -0.74 3.46
C ALA A 57 -6.23 -1.20 2.00
N LEU A 58 -6.85 -0.37 1.17
CA LEU A 58 -7.05 -0.65 -0.25
C LEU A 58 -5.74 -0.67 -1.04
N MET A 59 -4.81 0.26 -0.76
CA MET A 59 -3.46 0.22 -1.32
C MET A 59 -2.68 -1.04 -0.92
N SER A 60 -2.85 -1.50 0.32
CA SER A 60 -2.26 -2.76 0.78
C SER A 60 -2.82 -3.95 -0.02
N GLY A 61 -4.13 -3.96 -0.28
CA GLY A 61 -4.77 -4.95 -1.16
C GLY A 61 -4.23 -4.90 -2.59
N LEU A 62 -4.10 -3.70 -3.17
CA LEU A 62 -3.51 -3.51 -4.50
C LEU A 62 -2.10 -4.11 -4.59
N ALA A 63 -1.25 -3.86 -3.58
CA ALA A 63 0.11 -4.40 -3.56
C ALA A 63 0.13 -5.94 -3.56
N VAL A 64 -0.75 -6.57 -2.77
CA VAL A 64 -0.89 -8.04 -2.73
C VAL A 64 -1.28 -8.58 -4.11
N PHE A 65 -2.23 -7.93 -4.79
CA PHE A 65 -2.71 -8.43 -6.07
C PHE A 65 -1.79 -8.14 -7.25
N GLN A 66 -1.11 -6.99 -7.22
CA GLN A 66 -0.18 -6.61 -8.27
C GLN A 66 1.10 -7.45 -8.25
N LEU A 67 1.57 -7.86 -7.06
CA LEU A 67 2.86 -8.53 -6.91
C LEU A 67 2.76 -10.04 -6.80
N LYS A 68 1.76 -10.56 -6.09
CA LYS A 68 1.78 -11.96 -5.62
C LYS A 68 0.60 -12.79 -6.10
N HIS A 69 -0.60 -12.21 -6.17
CA HIS A 69 -1.82 -12.97 -6.49
C HIS A 69 -2.67 -12.26 -7.53
N PRO A 70 -2.88 -12.83 -8.73
CA PRO A 70 -3.59 -12.13 -9.81
C PRO A 70 -5.08 -11.84 -9.51
N SER A 71 -5.62 -12.37 -8.41
CA SER A 71 -6.98 -12.10 -7.94
C SER A 71 -7.17 -12.48 -6.47
N LEU A 72 -8.26 -12.01 -5.87
CA LEU A 72 -8.70 -12.42 -4.53
C LEU A 72 -8.94 -13.93 -4.45
N LEU A 73 -9.53 -14.52 -5.50
CA LEU A 73 -9.74 -15.98 -5.56
C LEU A 73 -8.40 -16.75 -5.58
N ALA A 74 -7.39 -16.24 -6.29
CA ALA A 74 -6.07 -16.85 -6.30
C ALA A 74 -5.37 -16.74 -4.94
N PHE A 75 -5.53 -15.60 -4.27
CA PHE A 75 -5.06 -15.40 -2.89
C PHE A 75 -5.73 -16.39 -1.92
N ASP A 76 -7.06 -16.52 -1.96
CA ASP A 76 -7.81 -17.42 -1.08
C ASP A 76 -7.41 -18.89 -1.28
N LYS A 77 -7.28 -19.32 -2.55
CA LYS A 77 -6.81 -20.68 -2.87
C LYS A 77 -5.41 -20.94 -2.33
N GLN A 78 -4.50 -19.97 -2.40
CA GLN A 78 -3.15 -20.14 -1.87
C GLN A 78 -3.11 -20.14 -0.35
N ARG A 79 -3.89 -19.26 0.30
CA ARG A 79 -4.04 -19.24 1.76
C ARG A 79 -4.53 -20.59 2.31
N GLN A 80 -5.46 -21.24 1.60
CA GLN A 80 -5.96 -22.56 2.00
C GLN A 80 -4.93 -23.68 1.79
N LYS A 81 -4.10 -23.58 0.74
CA LYS A 81 -3.06 -24.57 0.43
C LYS A 81 -1.83 -24.46 1.34
N GLU A 82 -1.50 -23.26 1.79
CA GLU A 82 -0.28 -22.96 2.55
C GLU A 82 -0.63 -22.19 3.84
N PRO A 83 -1.31 -22.81 4.82
CA PRO A 83 -1.72 -22.14 6.05
C PRO A 83 -0.55 -21.63 6.90
N GLN A 84 0.63 -22.24 6.76
CA GLN A 84 1.88 -21.82 7.41
C GLN A 84 2.44 -20.47 6.95
N ASN A 85 1.85 -19.84 5.93
CA ASN A 85 2.26 -18.49 5.54
C ASN A 85 1.54 -17.38 6.35
N LEU A 86 0.66 -17.75 7.28
CA LEU A 86 -0.19 -16.85 8.05
C LEU A 86 0.14 -16.91 9.55
N HIS A 87 1.44 -16.87 9.88
CA HIS A 87 1.94 -16.83 11.26
C HIS A 87 1.96 -15.40 11.82
#